data_AF-A0A061RN89-F1
#
_entry.id   AF-A0A061RN89-F1
#
_cell.length_a   1.000
_cell.length_b   1.000
_cell.length_c   1.000
_cell.angle_alpha   90.00
_cell.angle_beta   90.00
_cell.angle_gamma   90.00
#
_symmetry.space_group_name_H-M   'P 1'
#
loop_
_entity.id
_entity.type
_entity.pdbx_description
1 polymer ?
#
loop_
_entity_poly.entity_id
_entity_poly.type
_entity_poly.pdbx_seq_one_letter_code
_entity_poly.pdbx_strand_id
1 'polypeptide(L)'
;MAALESSHNQGIYGMVSNLGSLFVRLVLQPLEELHGVLRATTLVGCVVAAFGPAYSYTALRLVYGRRWADSETAPALGAYSVFVALLAVNGVSEAFTHAAGDERQLRAANGALLAFGVAHMGLSFFLCKAAGTYGLIAADAVGMLMRIAYSIAFMRRFFRDVEEVDAWGWLPHPATIAALAGSAAAALTSERLTTATRRESGYATAAATHVAVGVGLLSVVAAVAARYEGPQLRAALKLKRHSKRD
;
A
#
# COMPACT_ATOMS: atom_id res chain seq x y z
N MET A 1 44.18 -3.70 10.65
CA MET A 1 44.58 -5.13 10.79
C MET A 1 44.53 -5.93 9.49
N ALA A 2 44.06 -5.40 8.35
CA ALA A 2 44.04 -6.12 7.05
C ALA A 2 45.39 -6.13 6.28
N ALA A 3 46.42 -5.43 6.78
CA ALA A 3 47.70 -5.24 6.08
C ALA A 3 48.74 -6.35 6.32
N LEU A 4 48.39 -7.45 6.99
CA LEU A 4 49.30 -8.52 7.39
C LEU A 4 48.96 -9.91 6.83
N GLU A 5 47.90 -10.05 6.02
CA GLU A 5 47.58 -11.32 5.34
C GLU A 5 48.27 -11.41 3.97
N SER A 6 48.73 -12.62 3.61
CA SER A 6 49.40 -12.85 2.33
C SER A 6 48.48 -12.50 1.15
N SER A 7 49.06 -12.02 0.04
CA SER A 7 48.34 -11.67 -1.19
C SER A 7 47.43 -12.80 -1.71
N HIS A 8 47.77 -14.05 -1.39
CA HIS A 8 46.97 -15.22 -1.72
C HIS A 8 45.66 -15.30 -0.91
N ASN A 9 45.71 -15.05 0.40
CA ASN A 9 44.51 -15.07 1.24
C ASN A 9 43.54 -13.94 0.88
N GLN A 10 44.06 -12.75 0.54
CA GLN A 10 43.22 -11.65 0.03
C GLN A 10 42.52 -12.03 -1.29
N GLY A 11 43.19 -12.77 -2.18
CA GLY A 11 42.60 -13.29 -3.42
C GLY A 11 41.49 -14.30 -3.17
N ILE A 12 41.69 -15.24 -2.25
CA ILE A 12 40.66 -16.22 -1.83
C ILE A 12 39.47 -15.49 -1.21
N TYR A 13 39.71 -14.55 -0.30
CA TYR A 13 38.65 -13.77 0.35
C TYR A 13 37.84 -12.96 -0.67
N GLY A 14 38.51 -12.34 -1.64
CA GLY A 14 37.86 -11.59 -2.72
C GLY A 14 36.97 -12.48 -3.59
N MET A 15 37.43 -13.68 -3.96
CA MET A 15 36.62 -14.64 -4.71
C MET A 15 35.41 -15.13 -3.91
N VAL A 16 35.61 -15.54 -2.65
CA VAL A 16 34.53 -16.02 -1.79
C VAL A 16 33.51 -14.92 -1.53
N SER A 17 33.96 -13.69 -1.26
CA SER A 17 33.08 -12.54 -1.06
C SER A 17 32.27 -12.21 -2.32
N ASN A 18 32.89 -12.22 -3.50
CA ASN A 18 32.19 -11.97 -4.75
C ASN A 18 31.16 -13.05 -5.08
N LEU A 19 31.54 -14.33 -5.00
CA LEU A 19 30.63 -15.46 -5.24
C LEU A 19 29.48 -15.50 -4.23
N GLY A 20 29.79 -15.29 -2.94
CA GLY A 20 28.78 -15.21 -1.88
C GLY A 20 27.83 -14.04 -2.10
N SER A 21 28.34 -12.86 -2.48
CA SER A 21 27.50 -11.70 -2.77
C SER A 21 26.61 -11.90 -3.99
N LEU A 22 27.09 -12.62 -5.01
CA LEU A 22 26.33 -12.90 -6.24
C LEU A 22 25.18 -13.86 -5.96
N PHE A 23 25.41 -14.88 -5.13
CA PHE A 23 24.35 -15.78 -4.67
C PHE A 23 23.28 -15.03 -3.87
N VAL A 24 23.70 -14.19 -2.92
CA VAL A 24 22.78 -13.34 -2.13
C VAL A 24 21.96 -12.42 -3.04
N ARG A 25 22.58 -11.77 -4.02
CA ARG A 25 21.86 -10.91 -4.98
C ARG A 25 20.90 -11.71 -5.85
N LEU A 26 21.30 -12.88 -6.34
CA LEU A 26 20.44 -13.67 -7.21
C LEU A 26 19.17 -14.15 -6.48
N VAL A 27 19.29 -14.53 -5.20
CA VAL A 27 18.20 -15.14 -4.43
C VAL A 27 17.39 -14.11 -3.62
N LEU A 28 18.07 -13.22 -2.88
CA LEU A 28 17.41 -12.31 -1.93
C LEU A 28 17.01 -10.96 -2.54
N GLN A 29 17.72 -10.49 -3.57
CA GLN A 29 17.42 -9.18 -4.16
C GLN A 29 15.99 -9.09 -4.73
N PRO A 30 15.46 -10.07 -5.49
CA PRO A 30 14.10 -9.99 -6.02
C PRO A 30 13.05 -9.89 -4.91
N LEU A 31 13.29 -10.57 -3.79
CA LEU A 31 12.42 -10.54 -2.62
C LEU A 31 12.45 -9.18 -1.91
N GLU A 32 13.65 -8.64 -1.67
CA GLU A 32 13.81 -7.31 -1.05
C GLU A 32 13.18 -6.20 -1.90
N GLU A 33 13.34 -6.27 -3.23
CA GLU A 33 12.72 -5.32 -4.15
C GLU A 33 11.19 -5.41 -4.13
N LEU A 34 10.63 -6.63 -4.15
CA LEU A 34 9.19 -6.85 -4.06
C LEU A 34 8.61 -6.32 -2.75
N HIS A 35 9.22 -6.64 -1.61
CA HIS A 35 8.79 -6.14 -0.30
C HIS A 35 8.89 -4.61 -0.21
N GLY A 36 9.95 -4.03 -0.77
CA GLY A 36 10.13 -2.57 -0.83
C GLY A 36 9.01 -1.88 -1.62
N VAL A 37 8.67 -2.41 -2.79
CA VAL A 37 7.59 -1.87 -3.64
C VAL A 37 6.22 -2.05 -2.99
N LEU A 38 5.91 -3.26 -2.48
CA LEU A 38 4.66 -3.54 -1.77
C LEU A 38 4.50 -2.63 -0.55
N ARG A 39 5.55 -2.44 0.24
CA ARG A 39 5.53 -1.54 1.40
C ARG A 39 5.26 -0.10 0.98
N ALA A 40 5.93 0.37 -0.06
CA ALA A 40 5.74 1.74 -0.56
C ALA A 40 4.30 1.98 -1.02
N THR A 41 3.75 1.08 -1.84
CA THR A 41 2.37 1.23 -2.35
C THR A 41 1.35 1.07 -1.23
N THR A 42 1.55 0.10 -0.33
CA THR A 42 0.69 -0.09 0.86
C THR A 42 0.69 1.17 1.73
N LEU A 43 1.85 1.78 1.98
CA LEU A 43 1.94 3.01 2.76
C LEU A 43 1.15 4.15 2.12
N VAL A 44 1.28 4.35 0.81
CA VAL A 44 0.49 5.36 0.07
C VAL A 44 -1.00 5.07 0.19
N GLY A 45 -1.41 3.81 0.00
CA GLY A 45 -2.80 3.38 0.17
C GLY A 45 -3.33 3.62 1.58
N CYS A 46 -2.53 3.31 2.62
CA CYS A 46 -2.88 3.55 4.01
C CYS A 46 -3.00 5.04 4.35
N VAL A 47 -2.16 5.91 3.76
CA VAL A 47 -2.32 7.37 3.89
C VAL A 47 -3.66 7.81 3.28
N VAL A 48 -3.98 7.35 2.08
CA VAL A 48 -5.28 7.67 1.44
C VAL A 48 -6.45 7.18 2.30
N ALA A 49 -6.37 5.96 2.86
CA ALA A 49 -7.39 5.42 3.74
C ALA A 49 -7.50 6.14 5.09
N ALA A 50 -6.39 6.63 5.65
CA ALA A 50 -6.37 7.32 6.94
C ALA A 50 -6.97 8.73 6.85
N PHE A 51 -6.68 9.46 5.77
CA PHE A 51 -7.12 10.85 5.60
C PHE A 51 -8.40 10.95 4.78
N GLY A 52 -8.61 10.08 3.79
CA GLY A 52 -9.71 10.17 2.84
C GLY A 52 -11.11 10.29 3.47
N PRO A 53 -11.47 9.53 4.53
CA PRO A 53 -12.78 9.67 5.17
C PRO A 53 -13.03 11.05 5.78
N ALA A 54 -12.00 11.66 6.40
CA ALA A 54 -12.12 12.96 7.04
C ALA A 54 -12.12 14.12 6.03
N TYR A 55 -11.40 13.98 4.92
CA TYR A 55 -11.23 15.06 3.93
C TYR A 55 -12.16 14.94 2.71
N SER A 56 -12.93 13.85 2.56
CA SER A 56 -13.77 13.60 1.38
C SER A 56 -14.79 14.71 1.13
N TYR A 57 -15.49 15.19 2.16
CA TYR A 57 -16.44 16.30 2.03
C TYR A 57 -15.75 17.59 1.57
N THR A 58 -14.64 17.95 2.22
CA THR A 58 -13.91 19.20 1.92
C THR A 58 -13.33 19.16 0.50
N ALA A 59 -12.75 18.04 0.10
CA ALA A 59 -12.25 17.83 -1.26
C ALA A 59 -13.38 17.89 -2.29
N LEU A 60 -14.50 17.19 -2.05
CA LEU A 60 -15.63 17.16 -2.96
C LEU A 60 -16.29 18.54 -3.09
N ARG A 61 -16.40 19.28 -1.98
CA ARG A 61 -16.93 20.65 -1.99
C ARG A 61 -16.03 21.62 -2.73
N LEU A 62 -14.72 21.46 -2.65
CA LEU A 62 -13.75 22.30 -3.36
C LEU A 62 -13.81 22.06 -4.87
N VAL A 63 -13.88 20.79 -5.29
CA VAL A 63 -13.78 20.41 -6.72
C VAL A 63 -15.12 20.46 -7.44
N TYR A 64 -16.18 19.95 -6.82
CA TYR A 64 -17.50 19.78 -7.46
C TYR A 64 -18.60 20.67 -6.85
N GLY A 65 -18.27 21.45 -5.83
CA GLY A 65 -19.22 22.35 -5.17
C GLY A 65 -20.17 21.66 -4.19
N ARG A 66 -21.05 22.47 -3.61
CA ARG A 66 -21.91 22.06 -2.48
C ARG A 66 -22.91 20.97 -2.82
N ARG A 67 -23.46 20.98 -4.04
CA ARG A 67 -24.49 20.01 -4.49
C ARG A 67 -24.03 18.56 -4.34
N TRP A 68 -22.76 18.27 -4.67
CA TRP A 68 -22.18 16.94 -4.57
C TRP A 68 -21.61 16.67 -3.17
N ALA A 69 -21.08 17.69 -2.51
CA ALA A 69 -20.57 17.54 -1.15
C ALA A 69 -21.66 17.19 -0.14
N ASP A 70 -22.85 17.78 -0.27
CA ASP A 70 -23.97 17.58 0.64
C ASP A 70 -24.80 16.31 0.31
N SER A 71 -24.46 15.58 -0.77
CA SER A 71 -25.09 14.30 -1.12
C SER A 71 -24.35 13.10 -0.51
N GLU A 72 -24.83 11.89 -0.76
CA GLU A 72 -24.16 10.64 -0.38
C GLU A 72 -22.78 10.44 -1.04
N THR A 73 -22.40 11.29 -2.00
CA THR A 73 -21.12 11.18 -2.71
C THR A 73 -19.92 11.42 -1.80
N ALA A 74 -19.99 12.36 -0.85
CA ALA A 74 -18.89 12.62 0.09
C ALA A 74 -18.59 11.41 1.00
N PRO A 75 -19.57 10.81 1.72
CA PRO A 75 -19.31 9.62 2.51
C PRO A 75 -18.97 8.39 1.66
N ALA A 76 -19.54 8.24 0.46
CA ALA A 76 -19.14 7.18 -0.48
C ALA A 76 -17.67 7.32 -0.93
N LEU A 77 -17.21 8.54 -1.22
CA LEU A 77 -15.81 8.83 -1.54
C LEU A 77 -14.89 8.54 -0.33
N GLY A 78 -15.36 8.83 0.88
CA GLY A 78 -14.69 8.46 2.12
C GLY A 78 -14.52 6.94 2.25
N ALA A 79 -15.57 6.16 2.03
CA ALA A 79 -15.50 4.70 2.03
C ALA A 79 -14.58 4.16 0.91
N TYR A 80 -14.67 4.74 -0.29
CA TYR A 80 -13.81 4.38 -1.42
C TYR A 80 -12.32 4.63 -1.13
N SER A 81 -11.98 5.68 -0.37
CA SER A 81 -10.59 5.94 0.02
C SER A 81 -9.98 4.82 0.87
N VAL A 82 -10.79 4.10 1.67
CA VAL A 82 -10.35 2.91 2.40
C VAL A 82 -10.09 1.75 1.43
N PHE A 83 -10.95 1.60 0.42
CA PHE A 83 -10.77 0.63 -0.65
C PHE A 83 -9.47 0.86 -1.47
N VAL A 84 -9.02 2.11 -1.62
CA VAL A 84 -7.74 2.43 -2.28
C VAL A 84 -6.53 1.73 -1.63
N ALA A 85 -6.56 1.48 -0.31
CA ALA A 85 -5.50 0.70 0.34
C ALA A 85 -5.42 -0.73 -0.19
N LEU A 86 -6.56 -1.36 -0.47
CA LEU A 86 -6.62 -2.70 -1.07
C LEU A 86 -6.13 -2.67 -2.52
N LEU A 87 -6.51 -1.64 -3.29
CA LEU A 87 -6.04 -1.44 -4.67
C LEU A 87 -4.51 -1.37 -4.74
N ALA A 88 -3.89 -0.68 -3.78
CA ALA A 88 -2.44 -0.51 -3.73
C ALA A 88 -1.70 -1.83 -3.48
N VAL A 89 -2.25 -2.73 -2.65
CA VAL A 89 -1.70 -4.06 -2.39
C VAL A 89 -1.96 -5.01 -3.57
N ASN A 90 -3.19 -4.99 -4.11
CA ASN A 90 -3.59 -5.86 -5.21
C ASN A 90 -2.74 -5.62 -6.47
N GLY A 91 -2.51 -4.36 -6.86
CA GLY A 91 -1.79 -4.04 -8.09
C GLY A 91 -0.37 -4.65 -8.16
N VAL A 92 0.39 -4.59 -7.06
CA VAL A 92 1.75 -5.14 -7.01
C VAL A 92 1.75 -6.66 -6.86
N SER A 93 0.86 -7.20 -6.01
CA SER A 93 0.79 -8.65 -5.75
C SER A 93 0.39 -9.45 -6.99
N GLU A 94 -0.53 -8.91 -7.78
CA GLU A 94 -1.00 -9.52 -9.01
C GLU A 94 0.04 -9.39 -10.12
N ALA A 95 0.67 -8.22 -10.27
CA ALA A 95 1.78 -8.03 -11.21
C ALA A 95 2.92 -9.03 -10.95
N PHE A 96 3.25 -9.29 -9.67
CA PHE A 96 4.21 -10.33 -9.31
C PHE A 96 3.75 -11.72 -9.73
N THR A 97 2.49 -12.08 -9.46
CA THR A 97 1.93 -13.40 -9.83
C THR A 97 2.01 -13.63 -11.33
N HIS A 98 1.72 -12.61 -12.13
CA HIS A 98 1.80 -12.68 -13.59
C HIS A 98 3.24 -12.68 -14.12
N ALA A 99 4.18 -12.03 -13.44
CA ALA A 99 5.58 -11.98 -13.84
C ALA A 99 6.36 -13.24 -13.47
N ALA A 100 6.07 -13.84 -12.32
CA ALA A 100 6.80 -14.98 -11.77
C ALA A 100 6.17 -16.34 -12.08
N GLY A 101 4.91 -16.37 -12.54
CA GLY A 101 4.17 -17.61 -12.79
C GLY A 101 4.54 -18.32 -14.09
N ASP A 102 4.76 -19.63 -14.01
CA ASP A 102 4.89 -20.49 -15.18
C ASP A 102 3.55 -20.60 -15.94
N GLU A 103 3.57 -21.01 -17.21
CA GLU A 103 2.36 -21.09 -18.04
C GLU A 103 1.18 -21.84 -17.39
N ARG A 104 1.46 -22.95 -16.68
CA ARG A 104 0.41 -23.73 -15.99
C ARG A 104 -0.19 -22.96 -14.82
N GLN A 105 0.66 -22.28 -14.05
CA GLN A 105 0.24 -21.47 -12.90
C GLN A 105 -0.52 -20.22 -13.37
N LEU A 106 -0.07 -19.60 -14.46
CA LEU A 106 -0.73 -18.47 -15.08
C LEU A 106 -2.11 -18.84 -15.62
N ARG A 107 -2.27 -20.01 -16.26
CA ARG A 107 -3.59 -20.51 -16.69
C ARG A 107 -4.52 -20.75 -15.49
N ALA A 108 -3.99 -21.32 -14.40
CA ALA A 108 -4.77 -21.49 -13.17
C ALA A 108 -5.14 -20.15 -12.53
N ALA A 109 -4.24 -19.17 -12.52
CA ALA A 109 -4.48 -17.81 -12.02
C ALA A 109 -5.55 -17.08 -12.84
N ASN A 110 -5.47 -17.14 -14.17
CA ASN A 110 -6.48 -16.57 -15.06
C ASN A 110 -7.85 -17.25 -14.89
N GLY A 111 -7.88 -18.56 -14.68
CA GLY A 111 -9.10 -19.29 -14.35
C GLY A 111 -9.69 -18.86 -13.00
N ALA A 112 -8.86 -18.67 -11.98
CA ALA A 112 -9.28 -18.14 -10.68
C ALA A 112 -9.83 -16.71 -10.79
N LEU A 113 -9.17 -15.84 -11.57
CA LEU A 113 -9.65 -14.48 -11.85
C LEU A 113 -11.05 -14.48 -12.49
N LEU A 114 -11.32 -15.40 -13.42
CA LEU A 114 -12.64 -15.55 -14.01
C LEU A 114 -13.68 -15.96 -12.95
N ALA A 115 -13.36 -16.96 -12.12
CA ALA A 115 -14.23 -17.40 -11.04
C ALA A 115 -14.51 -16.28 -10.02
N PHE A 116 -13.48 -15.51 -9.64
CA PHE A 116 -13.61 -14.33 -8.79
C PHE A 116 -14.48 -13.25 -9.43
N GLY A 117 -14.36 -13.03 -10.74
CA GLY A 117 -15.21 -12.10 -11.48
C GLY A 117 -16.69 -12.48 -11.44
N VAL A 118 -17.01 -13.77 -11.62
CA VAL A 118 -18.38 -14.28 -11.50
C VAL A 118 -18.90 -14.14 -10.07
N ALA A 119 -18.10 -14.52 -9.07
CA ALA A 119 -18.47 -14.38 -7.66
C ALA A 119 -18.69 -12.91 -7.26
N HIS A 120 -17.81 -12.01 -7.72
CA HIS A 120 -17.92 -10.58 -7.51
C HIS A 120 -19.17 -9.99 -8.16
N MET A 121 -19.52 -10.42 -9.38
CA MET A 121 -20.75 -9.99 -10.05
C MET A 121 -21.99 -10.37 -9.23
N GLY A 122 -22.07 -11.63 -8.77
CA GLY A 122 -23.16 -12.10 -7.93
C GLY A 122 -23.23 -11.34 -6.60
N LEU A 123 -22.09 -11.16 -5.93
CA LEU A 123 -22.00 -10.43 -4.67
C LEU A 123 -22.41 -8.95 -4.84
N SER A 124 -21.97 -8.31 -5.92
CA SER A 124 -22.34 -6.93 -6.26
C SER A 124 -23.83 -6.77 -6.43
N PHE A 125 -24.50 -7.73 -7.09
CA PHE A 125 -25.95 -7.71 -7.24
C PHE A 125 -26.66 -7.76 -5.87
N PHE A 126 -26.29 -8.71 -5.01
CA PHE A 126 -26.93 -8.88 -3.70
C PHE A 126 -26.66 -7.71 -2.75
N LEU A 127 -25.41 -7.25 -2.66
CA LEU A 127 -25.03 -6.16 -1.77
C LEU A 127 -25.55 -4.82 -2.26
N CYS A 128 -25.57 -4.56 -3.57
CA CYS A 128 -26.18 -3.34 -4.12
C CYS A 128 -27.67 -3.29 -3.79
N LYS A 129 -28.40 -4.41 -3.90
CA LYS A 129 -29.81 -4.47 -3.51
C LYS A 129 -30.02 -4.24 -2.01
N ALA A 130 -29.08 -4.66 -1.16
CA ALA A 130 -29.19 -4.52 0.29
C ALA A 130 -28.77 -3.15 0.83
N ALA A 131 -27.73 -2.53 0.24
CA ALA A 131 -27.06 -1.35 0.80
C ALA A 131 -26.67 -0.28 -0.24
N GLY A 132 -27.19 -0.37 -1.47
CA GLY A 132 -26.94 0.61 -2.54
C GLY A 132 -25.45 0.77 -2.85
N THR A 133 -25.01 2.03 -2.95
CA THR A 133 -23.62 2.40 -3.28
C THR A 133 -22.60 1.79 -2.32
N TYR A 134 -22.90 1.75 -1.01
CA TYR A 134 -22.00 1.14 -0.02
C TYR A 134 -21.89 -0.37 -0.19
N GLY A 135 -22.98 -1.01 -0.62
CA GLY A 135 -22.98 -2.43 -0.97
C GLY A 135 -22.08 -2.74 -2.16
N LEU A 136 -22.05 -1.87 -3.16
CA LEU A 136 -21.16 -2.01 -4.30
C LEU A 136 -19.68 -1.84 -3.90
N ILE A 137 -19.35 -0.82 -3.10
CA ILE A 137 -17.99 -0.62 -2.56
C ILE A 137 -17.54 -1.83 -1.73
N ALA A 138 -18.45 -2.41 -0.92
CA ALA A 138 -18.15 -3.61 -0.15
C ALA A 138 -17.91 -4.84 -1.04
N ALA A 139 -18.69 -5.01 -2.10
CA ALA A 139 -18.50 -6.09 -3.07
C ALA A 139 -17.15 -5.98 -3.80
N ASP A 140 -16.76 -4.76 -4.18
CA ASP A 140 -15.45 -4.45 -4.76
C ASP A 140 -14.32 -4.80 -3.78
N ALA A 141 -14.46 -4.39 -2.51
CA ALA A 141 -13.48 -4.70 -1.47
C ALA A 141 -13.31 -6.21 -1.25
N VAL A 142 -14.41 -6.98 -1.19
CA VAL A 142 -14.36 -8.44 -1.05
C VAL A 142 -13.70 -9.09 -2.27
N GLY A 143 -14.10 -8.69 -3.48
CA GLY A 143 -13.48 -9.20 -4.71
C GLY A 143 -11.98 -8.94 -4.74
N MET A 144 -11.54 -7.76 -4.26
CA MET A 144 -10.13 -7.42 -4.15
C MET A 144 -9.39 -8.23 -3.10
N LEU A 145 -10.00 -8.48 -1.94
CA LEU A 145 -9.43 -9.33 -0.90
C LEU A 145 -9.21 -10.76 -1.38
N MET A 146 -10.15 -11.33 -2.15
CA MET A 146 -9.98 -12.65 -2.75
C MET A 146 -8.76 -12.69 -3.69
N ARG A 147 -8.59 -11.66 -4.51
CA ARG A 147 -7.43 -11.54 -5.42
C ARG A 147 -6.12 -11.39 -4.65
N ILE A 148 -6.08 -10.52 -3.64
CA ILE A 148 -4.90 -10.35 -2.77
C ILE A 148 -4.55 -11.67 -2.07
N ALA A 149 -5.53 -12.37 -1.51
CA ALA A 149 -5.32 -13.65 -0.83
C ALA A 149 -4.75 -14.70 -1.79
N TYR A 150 -5.26 -14.77 -3.02
CA TYR A 150 -4.74 -15.67 -4.05
C TYR A 150 -3.28 -15.32 -4.43
N SER A 151 -2.99 -14.05 -4.68
CA SER A 151 -1.63 -13.61 -5.03
C SER A 151 -0.63 -13.81 -3.89
N ILE A 152 -1.03 -13.57 -2.63
CA ILE A 152 -0.18 -13.85 -1.46
C ILE A 152 0.04 -15.36 -1.31
N ALA A 153 -0.98 -16.19 -1.53
CA ALA A 153 -0.83 -17.65 -1.50
C ALA A 153 0.13 -18.14 -2.59
N PHE A 154 0.06 -17.57 -3.79
CA PHE A 154 1.00 -17.83 -4.87
C PHE A 154 2.42 -17.44 -4.48
N MET A 155 2.62 -16.22 -3.97
CA MET A 155 3.90 -15.70 -3.53
C MET A 155 4.55 -16.57 -2.44
N ARG A 156 3.77 -17.00 -1.44
CA ARG A 156 4.23 -17.92 -0.39
C ARG A 156 4.68 -19.26 -0.96
N ARG A 157 3.97 -19.79 -1.96
CA ARG A 157 4.35 -21.04 -2.62
C ARG A 157 5.62 -20.88 -3.44
N PHE A 158 5.77 -19.73 -4.11
CA PHE A 158 6.94 -19.42 -4.94
C PHE A 158 8.22 -19.34 -4.11
N PHE A 159 8.18 -18.71 -2.93
CA PHE A 159 9.34 -18.54 -2.06
C PHE A 159 9.52 -19.62 -0.99
N ARG A 160 8.73 -20.71 -1.02
CA ARG A 160 8.74 -21.74 0.03
C ARG A 160 10.11 -22.40 0.24
N ASP A 161 10.90 -22.50 -0.82
CA ASP A 161 12.18 -23.22 -0.80
C ASP A 161 13.36 -22.29 -0.47
N VAL A 162 13.11 -21.00 -0.26
CA VAL A 162 14.06 -20.00 0.25
C VAL A 162 13.71 -19.76 1.71
N GLU A 163 14.66 -19.99 2.62
CA GLU A 163 14.58 -19.95 4.09
C GLU A 163 13.61 -18.86 4.64
N GLU A 164 12.80 -19.22 5.66
CA GLU A 164 11.65 -18.48 6.24
C GLU A 164 11.51 -17.00 5.82
N VAL A 165 10.97 -16.78 4.62
CA VAL A 165 10.59 -15.45 4.17
C VAL A 165 9.48 -14.91 5.08
N ASP A 166 9.74 -13.79 5.74
CA ASP A 166 8.71 -13.07 6.49
C ASP A 166 7.58 -12.63 5.54
N ALA A 167 6.49 -13.39 5.56
CA ALA A 167 5.32 -13.19 4.71
C ALA A 167 4.61 -11.84 4.96
N TRP A 168 4.98 -11.14 6.03
CA TRP A 168 4.45 -9.84 6.42
C TRP A 168 5.49 -8.73 6.35
N GLY A 169 6.69 -9.04 5.85
CA GLY A 169 7.82 -8.11 5.72
C GLY A 169 7.57 -6.94 4.78
N TRP A 170 6.41 -6.87 4.12
CA TRP A 170 5.95 -5.75 3.30
C TRP A 170 4.98 -4.81 4.04
N LEU A 171 4.49 -5.16 5.23
CA LEU A 171 3.64 -4.26 6.00
C LEU A 171 4.45 -3.03 6.48
N PRO A 172 3.79 -1.86 6.60
CA PRO A 172 4.39 -0.71 7.27
C PRO A 172 4.75 -1.05 8.72
N HIS A 173 5.80 -0.41 9.23
CA HIS A 173 6.26 -0.55 10.60
C HIS A 173 5.14 -0.17 11.59
N PRO A 174 5.00 -0.87 12.74
CA PRO A 174 3.94 -0.60 13.72
C PRO A 174 3.87 0.86 14.19
N ALA A 175 5.02 1.53 14.30
CA ALA A 175 5.06 2.97 14.64
C ALA A 175 4.42 3.84 13.55
N THR A 176 4.62 3.51 12.27
CA THR A 176 3.97 4.19 11.14
C THR A 176 2.47 3.94 11.16
N ILE A 177 2.04 2.71 11.44
CA ILE A 177 0.62 2.35 11.60
C ILE A 177 -0.01 3.13 12.76
N ALA A 178 0.66 3.21 13.91
CA ALA A 178 0.19 3.98 15.07
C ALA A 178 0.07 5.48 14.75
N ALA A 179 1.06 6.05 14.03
CA ALA A 179 1.01 7.44 13.59
C ALA A 179 -0.14 7.70 12.60
N LEU A 180 -0.38 6.78 11.67
CA LEU A 180 -1.51 6.83 10.75
C LEU A 180 -2.84 6.76 11.49
N ALA A 181 -3.00 5.82 12.42
CA ALA A 181 -4.23 5.68 13.21
C ALA A 181 -4.49 6.92 14.09
N GLY A 182 -3.46 7.44 14.77
CA GLY A 182 -3.56 8.68 15.55
C GLY A 182 -3.91 9.88 14.67
N SER A 183 -3.30 9.99 13.48
CA SER A 183 -3.60 11.06 12.53
C SER A 183 -5.00 10.94 11.95
N ALA A 184 -5.48 9.74 11.66
CA ALA A 184 -6.85 9.50 11.21
C ALA A 184 -7.86 9.94 12.27
N ALA A 185 -7.64 9.57 13.53
CA ALA A 185 -8.50 9.99 14.64
C ALA A 185 -8.51 11.52 14.82
N ALA A 186 -7.35 12.17 14.74
CA ALA A 186 -7.24 13.63 14.82
C ALA A 186 -7.92 14.32 13.62
N ALA A 187 -7.74 13.79 12.41
CA ALA A 187 -8.38 14.29 11.20
C ALA A 187 -9.90 14.19 11.27
N LEU A 188 -10.44 13.03 11.68
CA LEU A 188 -11.88 12.84 11.89
C LEU A 188 -12.44 13.77 12.97
N THR A 189 -11.68 14.02 14.04
CA THR A 189 -12.06 14.97 15.08
C THR A 189 -12.11 16.40 14.51
N SER A 190 -11.11 16.80 13.72
CA SER A 190 -11.09 18.09 13.04
C SER A 190 -12.24 18.25 12.03
N GLU A 191 -12.60 17.20 11.31
CA GLU A 191 -13.74 17.22 10.39
C GLU A 191 -15.06 17.44 11.16
N ARG A 192 -15.26 16.75 12.29
CA ARG A 192 -16.46 16.90 13.12
C ARG A 192 -16.64 18.34 13.60
N LEU A 193 -15.55 19.03 13.97
CA LEU A 193 -15.57 20.44 14.35
C LEU A 193 -15.94 21.35 13.17
N THR A 194 -15.43 21.03 11.97
CA THR A 194 -15.71 21.77 10.72
C THR A 194 -17.15 21.52 10.22
N THR A 195 -17.78 20.45 10.66
CA THR A 195 -19.12 20.05 10.20
C THR A 195 -20.20 21.04 10.65
N ALA A 196 -20.06 21.63 11.84
CA ALA A 196 -20.99 22.63 12.36
C ALA A 196 -21.05 23.89 11.48
N THR A 197 -19.93 24.29 10.85
CA THR A 197 -19.84 25.52 10.06
C THR A 197 -20.12 25.30 8.56
N ARG A 198 -20.51 24.08 8.13
CA ARG A 198 -20.74 23.73 6.70
C ARG A 198 -21.74 24.66 6.00
N ARG A 199 -22.74 25.18 6.72
CA ARG A 199 -23.80 26.03 6.15
C ARG A 199 -23.57 27.53 6.29
N GLU A 200 -22.57 27.94 7.06
CA GLU A 200 -22.32 29.33 7.42
C GLU A 200 -21.36 30.01 6.44
N SER A 201 -21.35 31.35 6.43
CA SER A 201 -20.42 32.17 5.64
C SER A 201 -18.95 31.94 6.02
N GLY A 202 -18.69 31.46 7.25
CA GLY A 202 -17.36 31.10 7.77
C GLY A 202 -16.82 29.73 7.33
N TYR A 203 -17.49 29.01 6.42
CA TYR A 203 -17.00 27.69 5.99
C TYR A 203 -15.60 27.75 5.37
N ALA A 204 -15.29 28.77 4.57
CA ALA A 204 -14.00 28.85 3.88
C ALA A 204 -12.82 28.87 4.87
N THR A 205 -12.95 29.63 5.97
CA THR A 205 -11.95 29.68 7.04
C THR A 205 -11.88 28.35 7.80
N ALA A 206 -13.01 27.71 8.08
CA ALA A 206 -13.03 26.42 8.76
C ALA A 206 -12.46 25.28 7.88
N ALA A 207 -12.71 25.31 6.58
CA ALA A 207 -12.11 24.38 5.62
C ALA A 207 -10.60 24.61 5.51
N ALA A 208 -10.14 25.86 5.49
CA ALA A 208 -8.72 26.19 5.47
C ALA A 208 -7.99 25.70 6.74
N THR A 209 -8.58 25.87 7.92
CA THR A 209 -8.00 25.35 9.17
C THR A 209 -7.99 23.82 9.19
N HIS A 210 -9.06 23.18 8.71
CA HIS A 210 -9.11 21.72 8.58
C HIS A 210 -8.02 21.20 7.64
N VAL A 211 -7.85 21.82 6.46
CA VAL A 211 -6.77 21.48 5.52
C VAL A 211 -5.39 21.69 6.16
N ALA A 212 -5.19 22.77 6.92
CA ALA A 212 -3.93 23.01 7.62
C ALA A 212 -3.62 21.92 8.66
N VAL A 213 -4.63 21.46 9.41
CA VAL A 213 -4.50 20.29 10.31
C VAL A 213 -4.08 19.06 9.52
N GLY A 214 -4.68 18.82 8.36
CA GLY A 214 -4.32 17.71 7.47
C GLY A 214 -2.88 17.74 7.01
N VAL A 215 -2.39 18.90 6.56
CA VAL A 215 -0.99 19.08 6.16
C VAL A 215 -0.03 18.83 7.33
N GLY A 216 -0.37 19.32 8.53
CA GLY A 216 0.42 19.07 9.74
C GLY A 216 0.51 17.59 10.09
N LEU A 217 -0.64 16.90 10.14
CA LEU A 217 -0.73 15.47 10.41
C LEU A 217 -0.01 14.63 9.35
N LEU A 218 -0.18 14.96 8.07
CA LEU A 218 0.52 14.29 6.97
C LEU A 218 2.04 14.46 7.09
N SER A 219 2.51 15.64 7.51
CA SER A 219 3.93 15.90 7.74
C SER A 219 4.48 15.04 8.89
N VAL A 220 3.70 14.86 9.96
CA VAL A 220 4.05 13.94 11.07
C VAL A 220 4.15 12.50 10.56
N VAL A 221 3.14 12.01 9.83
CA VAL A 221 3.16 10.66 9.25
C VAL A 221 4.36 10.49 8.32
N ALA A 222 4.65 11.47 7.45
CA ALA A 222 5.79 11.44 6.55
C ALA A 222 7.13 11.41 7.30
N ALA A 223 7.27 12.16 8.40
CA ALA A 223 8.47 12.14 9.24
C ALA A 223 8.66 10.78 9.93
N VAL A 224 7.59 10.20 10.48
CA VAL A 224 7.62 8.85 11.09
C VAL A 224 7.97 7.81 10.03
N ALA A 225 7.30 7.82 8.88
CA ALA A 225 7.59 6.90 7.78
C ALA A 225 9.04 7.04 7.26
N ALA A 226 9.54 8.27 7.12
CA ALA A 226 10.92 8.52 6.72
C ALA A 226 11.95 7.99 7.74
N ARG A 227 11.59 7.95 9.02
CA ARG A 227 12.43 7.42 10.11
C ARG A 227 12.43 5.90 10.16
N TYR A 228 11.25 5.27 10.08
CA TYR A 228 11.11 3.81 10.29
C TYR A 228 11.16 3.00 8.98
N GLU A 229 10.57 3.50 7.90
CA GLU A 229 10.57 2.83 6.57
C GLU A 229 11.77 3.27 5.71
N GLY A 230 12.30 4.48 5.96
CA GLY A 230 13.33 5.11 5.15
C GLY A 230 14.60 4.28 4.94
N PRO A 231 15.17 3.60 5.97
CA PRO A 231 16.34 2.75 5.78
C PRO A 231 16.13 1.63 4.76
N GLN A 232 14.95 1.00 4.78
CA GLN A 232 14.61 -0.13 3.89
C GLN A 232 14.29 0.35 2.47
N LEU A 233 13.53 1.44 2.35
CA LEU A 233 13.25 2.08 1.04
C LEU A 233 14.53 2.59 0.36
N ARG A 234 15.47 3.17 1.12
CA ARG A 234 16.76 3.63 0.59
C ARG A 234 17.67 2.46 0.21
N ALA A 235 17.62 1.35 0.93
CA ALA A 235 18.36 0.14 0.58
C ALA A 235 17.90 -0.40 -0.79
N ALA A 236 16.59 -0.55 -0.99
CA ALA A 236 16.00 -0.95 -2.28
C ALA A 236 16.37 0.01 -3.44
N LEU A 237 16.35 1.33 -3.19
CA LEU A 237 16.73 2.33 -4.20
C LEU A 237 18.22 2.33 -4.55
N LYS A 238 19.10 2.00 -3.60
CA LYS A 238 20.55 1.91 -3.85
C LYS A 238 20.91 0.69 -4.70
N LEU A 239 20.22 -0.44 -4.52
CA LEU A 239 20.42 -1.66 -5.32
C LEU A 239 20.11 -1.41 -6.80
N LYS A 240 18.99 -0.74 -7.09
CA LYS A 240 18.60 -0.36 -8.46
C LYS A 240 19.62 0.56 -9.16
N ARG A 241 20.36 1.34 -8.39
CA ARG A 241 21.40 2.26 -8.90
C ARG A 241 22.69 1.54 -9.27
N HIS A 242 23.00 0.41 -8.64
CA HIS A 242 24.12 -0.44 -9.01
C HIS A 242 23.81 -1.32 -10.22
N SER A 243 22.61 -1.90 -10.31
CA SER A 243 22.19 -2.71 -11.47
C SER A 243 22.12 -1.93 -12.80
N LYS A 244 22.10 -0.60 -12.79
CA LYS A 244 22.13 0.25 -14.01
C LYS A 244 23.53 0.67 -14.46
N ARG A 245 24.57 0.36 -13.67
CA ARG A 245 25.95 0.78 -13.94
C ARG A 245 26.86 -0.36 -14.37
N ASP A 246 26.37 -1.60 -14.30
CA ASP A 246 27.01 -2.81 -14.80
C ASP A 246 26.28 -3.27 -16.07
#